data_AF-A0A0B4E3Z6-F1
#
_entry.id   AF-A0A0B4E3Z6-F1
#
_cell.length_a   1.000
_cell.length_b   1.000
_cell.length_c   1.000
_cell.angle_alpha   90.00
_cell.angle_beta   90.00
_cell.angle_gamma   90.00
#
_symmetry.space_group_name_H-M   'P 1'
#
loop_
_entity.id
_entity.type
_entity.pdbx_description
1 polymer ?
#
loop_
_entity_poly.entity_id
_entity_poly.type
_entity_poly.pdbx_seq_one_letter_code
_entity_poly.pdbx_strand_id
1 'polypeptide(L)'
;MRNVVFLIALSIGMLVTTTGTFRAQRHEHDKKYWKERKEEDKRRGEYYKKRDKERDKYYKESYKHGFPKWAKVHRYDSHHHVYFREYNTFYDPYRRGYVFQDRGRWRFSLDVPSFLVGIDLGRAHIRIIKDIPISRHPEDFYDDYEEDYWD
;
A
#
# COMPACT_ATOMS: atom_id res chain seq x y z
N MET A 1 -53.00 51.68 -30.04
CA MET A 1 -52.59 50.47 -29.28
C MET A 1 -51.77 49.55 -30.18
N ARG A 2 -50.49 49.86 -30.38
CA ARG A 2 -49.48 49.03 -31.07
C ARG A 2 -48.26 49.17 -30.16
N ASN A 3 -47.91 48.16 -29.37
CA ASN A 3 -46.63 47.98 -28.63
C ASN A 3 -46.70 46.85 -27.57
N VAL A 4 -47.35 45.71 -27.85
CA VAL A 4 -47.37 44.56 -26.92
C VAL A 4 -46.86 43.26 -27.57
N VAL A 5 -46.65 43.23 -28.89
CA VAL A 5 -46.30 41.99 -29.61
C VAL A 5 -44.79 41.67 -29.55
N PHE A 6 -43.92 42.62 -29.20
CA PHE A 6 -42.46 42.39 -29.19
C PHE A 6 -41.91 41.75 -27.90
N LEU A 7 -42.70 41.62 -26.84
CA LEU A 7 -42.21 41.08 -25.55
C LEU A 7 -42.30 39.55 -25.42
N ILE A 8 -42.99 38.86 -26.33
CA ILE A 8 -43.18 37.39 -26.22
C ILE A 8 -42.10 36.61 -26.99
N ALA A 9 -41.40 37.22 -27.97
CA ALA A 9 -40.35 36.54 -28.73
C ALA A 9 -39.00 36.41 -27.98
N LEU A 10 -38.76 37.25 -26.97
CA LEU A 10 -37.49 37.27 -26.22
C LEU A 10 -37.41 36.21 -25.10
N SER A 11 -38.54 35.69 -24.61
CA SER A 11 -38.58 34.71 -23.53
C SER A 11 -38.34 33.27 -23.98
N ILE A 12 -38.57 32.93 -25.25
CA ILE A 12 -38.36 31.57 -25.79
C ILE A 12 -36.89 31.35 -26.18
N GLY A 13 -36.16 32.39 -26.60
CA GLY A 13 -34.73 32.31 -26.95
C GLY A 13 -33.80 32.00 -25.77
N MET A 14 -34.15 32.40 -24.54
CA MET A 14 -33.35 32.13 -23.33
C MET A 14 -33.51 30.70 -22.77
N LEU A 15 -34.63 30.03 -23.04
CA LEU A 15 -34.86 28.65 -22.57
C LEU A 15 -34.13 27.60 -23.44
N VAL A 16 -33.93 27.88 -24.73
CA VAL A 16 -33.20 26.97 -25.63
C VAL A 16 -31.68 27.10 -25.43
N THR A 17 -31.17 28.30 -25.13
CA THR A 17 -29.73 28.49 -24.86
C THR A 17 -29.29 27.92 -23.52
N THR A 18 -30.12 28.01 -22.48
CA THR A 18 -29.80 27.44 -21.16
C THR A 18 -29.70 25.91 -21.21
N THR A 19 -30.66 25.21 -21.81
CA THR A 19 -30.61 23.73 -21.88
C THR A 19 -29.44 23.20 -22.73
N GLY A 20 -29.07 23.92 -23.80
CA GLY A 20 -27.91 23.60 -24.62
C GLY A 20 -26.58 23.79 -23.88
N THR A 21 -26.41 24.90 -23.15
CA THR A 21 -25.20 25.14 -22.35
C THR A 21 -25.11 24.22 -21.14
N PHE A 22 -26.23 23.92 -20.46
CA PHE A 22 -26.24 22.93 -19.36
C PHE A 22 -25.88 21.53 -19.85
N ARG A 23 -26.41 21.06 -20.99
CA ARG A 23 -26.03 19.75 -21.56
C ARG A 23 -24.60 19.72 -22.08
N ALA A 24 -24.13 20.79 -22.71
CA ALA A 24 -22.74 20.90 -23.17
C ALA A 24 -21.75 20.94 -22.00
N GLN A 25 -22.03 21.72 -20.95
CA GLN A 25 -21.22 21.78 -19.73
C GLN A 25 -21.21 20.42 -19.00
N ARG A 26 -22.35 19.72 -18.93
CA ARG A 26 -22.42 18.38 -18.32
C ARG A 26 -21.63 17.35 -19.13
N HIS A 27 -21.72 17.40 -20.46
CA HIS A 27 -20.99 16.49 -21.35
C HIS A 27 -19.47 16.77 -21.37
N GLU A 28 -19.04 18.04 -21.24
CA GLU A 28 -17.63 18.39 -21.04
C GLU A 28 -17.11 17.96 -19.67
N HIS A 29 -17.90 18.18 -18.61
CA HIS A 29 -17.57 17.75 -17.26
C HIS A 29 -17.44 16.23 -17.17
N ASP A 30 -18.35 15.49 -17.80
CA ASP A 30 -18.29 14.03 -17.87
C ASP A 30 -17.06 13.56 -18.67
N LYS A 31 -16.75 14.18 -19.82
CA LYS A 31 -15.53 13.87 -20.57
C LYS A 31 -14.26 14.12 -19.76
N LYS A 32 -14.20 15.24 -19.03
CA LYS A 32 -13.08 15.57 -18.15
C LYS A 32 -12.95 14.56 -17.01
N TYR A 33 -14.06 14.21 -16.36
CA TYR A 33 -14.12 13.19 -15.32
C TYR A 33 -13.60 11.83 -15.81
N TRP A 34 -14.08 11.35 -16.96
CA TRP A 34 -13.64 10.07 -17.53
C TRP A 34 -12.16 10.09 -17.94
N LYS A 35 -11.65 11.24 -18.39
CA LYS A 35 -10.23 11.41 -18.72
C LYS A 35 -9.36 11.36 -17.47
N GLU A 36 -9.70 12.11 -16.43
CA GLU A 36 -8.97 12.10 -15.15
C GLU A 36 -8.97 10.71 -14.52
N ARG A 37 -10.13 10.04 -14.51
CA ARG A 37 -10.24 8.66 -14.01
C ARG A 37 -9.36 7.68 -14.79
N LYS A 38 -9.35 7.78 -16.13
CA LYS A 38 -8.51 6.93 -16.98
C LYS A 38 -7.02 7.16 -16.73
N GLU A 39 -6.62 8.41 -16.49
CA GLU A 39 -5.23 8.76 -16.12
C GLU A 39 -4.88 8.21 -14.74
N GLU A 40 -5.78 8.30 -13.76
CA GLU A 40 -5.59 7.72 -12.43
C GLU A 40 -5.48 6.19 -12.47
N ASP A 41 -6.38 5.52 -13.20
CA ASP A 41 -6.36 4.07 -13.40
C ASP A 41 -5.07 3.63 -14.10
N LYS A 42 -4.60 4.39 -15.08
CA LYS A 42 -3.30 4.15 -15.73
C LYS A 42 -2.15 4.30 -14.74
N ARG A 43 -2.13 5.38 -13.95
CA ARG A 43 -1.10 5.63 -12.93
C ARG A 43 -1.09 4.52 -11.87
N ARG A 44 -2.28 4.09 -11.44
CA ARG A 44 -2.48 3.01 -10.47
C ARG A 44 -2.02 1.67 -11.05
N GLY A 45 -2.36 1.38 -12.30
CA GLY A 45 -1.88 0.21 -13.03
C GLY A 45 -0.35 0.20 -13.19
N GLU A 46 0.25 1.34 -13.52
CA GLU A 46 1.71 1.48 -13.60
C GLU A 46 2.39 1.28 -12.24
N TYR A 47 1.79 1.81 -11.16
CA TYR A 47 2.25 1.56 -9.80
C TYR A 47 2.24 0.07 -9.45
N TYR A 48 1.12 -0.63 -9.66
CA TYR A 48 1.04 -2.07 -9.37
C TYR A 48 2.02 -2.87 -10.24
N LYS A 49 2.14 -2.55 -11.53
CA LYS A 49 3.11 -3.19 -12.42
C LYS A 49 4.55 -3.00 -11.97
N LYS A 50 4.91 -1.81 -11.47
CA LYS A 50 6.25 -1.53 -10.93
C LYS A 50 6.48 -2.33 -9.65
N ARG A 51 5.52 -2.29 -8.72
CA ARG A 51 5.55 -3.05 -7.47
C ARG A 51 5.71 -4.55 -7.72
N ASP A 52 4.94 -5.13 -8.64
CA ASP A 52 5.00 -6.56 -8.96
C ASP A 52 6.34 -6.94 -9.57
N LYS A 53 6.90 -6.11 -10.47
CA LYS A 53 8.25 -6.33 -11.02
C LYS A 53 9.33 -6.29 -9.94
N GLU A 54 9.23 -5.35 -8.99
CA GLU A 54 10.16 -5.27 -7.86
C GLU A 54 10.03 -6.49 -6.95
N ARG A 55 8.80 -6.94 -6.69
CA ARG A 55 8.51 -8.17 -5.95
C ARG A 55 9.07 -9.42 -6.64
N ASP A 56 8.91 -9.54 -7.96
CA ASP A 56 9.44 -10.68 -8.71
C ASP A 56 10.97 -10.70 -8.72
N LYS A 57 11.61 -9.53 -8.86
CA LYS A 57 13.06 -9.40 -8.72
C LYS A 57 13.52 -9.81 -7.32
N TYR A 58 12.80 -9.38 -6.31
CA TYR A 58 13.02 -9.76 -4.91
C TYR A 58 12.99 -11.28 -4.75
N TYR A 59 11.91 -11.97 -5.17
CA TYR A 59 11.81 -13.42 -5.02
C TYR A 59 12.92 -14.17 -5.77
N LYS A 60 13.30 -13.72 -6.97
CA LYS A 60 14.42 -14.29 -7.74
C LYS A 60 15.75 -14.14 -7.02
N GLU A 61 15.98 -13.03 -6.34
CA GLU A 61 17.23 -12.78 -5.61
C GLU A 61 17.25 -13.53 -4.27
N SER A 62 16.14 -13.53 -3.52
CA SER A 62 15.99 -14.28 -2.27
C SER A 62 16.26 -15.77 -2.45
N TYR A 63 15.84 -16.36 -3.58
CA TYR A 63 16.11 -17.78 -3.87
C TYR A 63 17.60 -18.12 -3.98
N LYS A 64 18.47 -17.15 -4.33
CA LYS A 64 19.93 -17.39 -4.50
C LYS A 64 20.70 -17.45 -3.19
N HIS A 65 20.26 -16.68 -2.19
CA HIS A 65 21.03 -16.48 -0.95
C HIS A 65 20.53 -17.34 0.23
N GLY A 66 19.44 -18.09 0.02
CA GLY A 66 18.87 -18.97 1.03
C GLY A 66 18.11 -18.25 2.13
N PHE A 67 17.27 -19.01 2.84
CA PHE A 67 16.49 -18.52 3.97
C PHE A 67 17.22 -18.72 5.30
N PRO A 68 16.92 -17.91 6.33
CA PRO A 68 17.38 -18.19 7.69
C PRO A 68 17.01 -19.61 8.13
N LYS A 69 17.84 -20.25 8.95
CA LYS A 69 17.61 -21.64 9.38
C LYS A 69 16.23 -21.86 10.02
N TRP A 70 15.77 -20.91 10.83
CA TRP A 70 14.45 -20.96 11.48
C TRP A 70 13.30 -20.96 10.47
N ALA A 71 13.48 -20.35 9.28
CA ALA A 71 12.43 -20.25 8.27
C ALA A 71 11.95 -21.63 7.83
N LYS A 72 12.88 -22.58 7.66
CA LYS A 72 12.54 -23.95 7.28
C LYS A 72 11.70 -24.65 8.36
N VAL A 73 12.07 -24.46 9.63
CA VAL A 73 11.37 -25.08 10.78
C VAL A 73 9.94 -24.58 10.87
N HIS A 74 9.76 -23.27 10.68
CA HIS A 74 8.47 -22.60 10.71
C HIS A 74 7.67 -22.67 9.39
N ARG A 75 8.17 -23.40 8.39
CA ARG A 75 7.58 -23.49 7.02
C ARG A 75 7.31 -22.11 6.42
N TYR A 76 8.17 -21.15 6.74
CA TYR A 76 8.07 -19.77 6.29
C TYR A 76 8.44 -19.66 4.81
N ASP A 77 7.62 -18.91 4.07
CA ASP A 77 7.66 -18.82 2.60
C ASP A 77 8.20 -17.48 2.09
N SER A 78 8.67 -16.59 2.98
CA SER A 78 9.17 -15.24 2.65
C SER A 78 8.16 -14.23 2.11
N HIS A 79 6.87 -14.48 2.19
CA HIS A 79 5.85 -13.57 1.65
C HIS A 79 5.40 -12.48 2.65
N HIS A 80 5.75 -12.64 3.93
CA HIS A 80 5.19 -11.86 5.03
C HIS A 80 6.28 -11.49 6.04
N HIS A 81 6.16 -10.35 6.71
CA HIS A 81 7.05 -10.06 7.83
C HIS A 81 6.82 -11.08 8.96
N VAL A 82 7.86 -11.39 9.72
CA VAL A 82 7.77 -12.28 10.88
C VAL A 82 8.14 -11.51 12.12
N TYR A 83 7.37 -11.64 13.19
CA TYR A 83 7.67 -11.03 14.48
C TYR A 83 8.02 -12.11 15.52
N PHE A 84 9.21 -11.98 16.11
CA PHE A 84 9.70 -12.77 17.23
C PHE A 84 9.38 -12.03 18.53
N ARG A 85 8.24 -12.37 19.12
CA ARG A 85 7.67 -11.62 20.26
C ARG A 85 8.61 -11.54 21.45
N GLU A 86 9.22 -12.66 21.81
CA GLU A 86 10.11 -12.78 22.98
C GLU A 86 11.34 -11.88 22.90
N TYR A 87 11.67 -11.37 21.71
CA TYR A 87 12.89 -10.62 21.43
C TYR A 87 12.62 -9.24 20.82
N ASN A 88 11.36 -8.80 20.74
CA ASN A 88 10.97 -7.53 20.11
C ASN A 88 11.67 -7.30 18.76
N THR A 89 11.67 -8.34 17.93
CA THR A 89 12.43 -8.37 16.69
C THR A 89 11.56 -8.86 15.55
N PHE A 90 11.50 -8.10 14.46
CA PHE A 90 11.00 -8.57 13.19
C PHE A 90 12.11 -9.19 12.35
N TYR A 91 11.74 -10.17 11.54
CA TYR A 91 12.45 -10.44 10.30
C TYR A 91 11.72 -9.75 9.16
N ASP A 92 12.44 -8.85 8.51
CA ASP A 92 12.00 -8.15 7.32
C ASP A 92 12.50 -8.92 6.08
N PRO A 93 11.64 -9.73 5.43
CA PRO A 93 12.02 -10.44 4.23
C PRO A 93 12.48 -9.50 3.11
N TYR A 94 11.91 -8.30 2.96
CA TYR A 94 12.24 -7.38 1.86
C TYR A 94 13.66 -6.83 1.99
N ARG A 95 14.04 -6.38 3.18
CA ARG A 95 15.43 -5.95 3.48
C ARG A 95 16.35 -7.12 3.83
N ARG A 96 15.81 -8.33 3.97
CA ARG A 96 16.51 -9.59 4.29
C ARG A 96 17.30 -9.53 5.58
N GLY A 97 16.74 -8.87 6.59
CA GLY A 97 17.42 -8.64 7.85
C GLY A 97 16.46 -8.58 9.01
N TYR A 98 17.03 -8.25 10.16
CA TYR A 98 16.33 -8.15 11.42
C TYR A 98 16.08 -6.69 11.76
N VAL A 99 14.85 -6.39 12.16
CA VAL A 99 14.48 -5.08 12.70
C VAL A 99 14.17 -5.29 14.16
N PHE A 100 14.90 -4.65 15.05
CA PHE A 100 14.79 -4.92 16.48
C PHE A 100 14.80 -3.65 17.31
N GLN A 101 14.22 -3.73 18.49
CA GLN A 101 14.20 -2.63 19.44
C GLN A 101 15.51 -2.58 20.24
N ASP A 102 16.22 -1.46 20.18
CA ASP A 102 17.39 -1.17 21.01
C ASP A 102 17.17 0.17 21.73
N ARG A 103 17.03 0.11 23.06
CA ARG A 103 16.79 1.28 23.92
C ARG A 103 15.64 2.16 23.42
N GLY A 104 14.52 1.54 23.08
CA GLY A 104 13.31 2.22 22.59
C GLY A 104 13.41 2.73 21.15
N ARG A 105 14.44 2.35 20.39
CA ARG A 105 14.59 2.72 18.97
C ARG A 105 14.63 1.47 18.09
N TRP A 106 13.91 1.50 16.98
CA TRP A 106 14.02 0.46 15.96
C TRP A 106 15.36 0.58 15.22
N ARG A 107 16.03 -0.55 15.07
CA ARG A 107 17.29 -0.67 14.32
C ARG A 107 17.20 -1.82 13.34
N PHE A 108 17.85 -1.66 12.19
CA PHE A 108 17.96 -2.68 11.17
C PHE A 108 19.37 -3.27 11.12
N SER A 109 19.45 -4.58 10.92
CA SER A 109 20.70 -5.31 10.67
C SER A 109 20.48 -6.39 9.61
N LEU A 110 21.41 -6.50 8.65
CA LEU A 110 21.42 -7.63 7.71
C LEU A 110 21.82 -8.94 8.41
N ASP A 111 22.75 -8.84 9.37
CA ASP A 111 23.20 -9.97 10.16
C ASP A 111 22.29 -10.22 11.37
N VAL A 112 22.36 -11.44 11.91
CA VAL A 112 21.67 -11.80 13.15
C VAL A 112 22.17 -10.87 14.28
N PRO A 113 21.29 -10.11 14.94
CA PRO A 113 21.68 -9.26 16.06
C PRO A 113 22.40 -10.04 17.16
N SER A 114 23.38 -9.42 17.81
CA SER A 114 24.24 -10.10 18.78
C SER A 114 23.47 -10.75 19.94
N PHE A 115 22.37 -10.15 20.40
CA PHE A 115 21.52 -10.70 21.45
C PHE A 115 20.68 -11.91 21.02
N LEU A 116 20.56 -12.17 19.70
CA LEU A 116 19.94 -13.37 19.15
C LEU A 116 20.95 -14.48 18.85
N VAL A 117 22.25 -14.21 18.96
CA VAL A 117 23.27 -15.24 18.75
C VAL A 117 23.16 -16.31 19.83
N GLY A 118 23.08 -17.57 19.40
CA GLY A 118 22.92 -18.72 20.30
C GLY A 118 21.47 -19.02 20.70
N ILE A 119 20.51 -18.16 20.32
CA ILE A 119 19.08 -18.42 20.50
C ILE A 119 18.58 -19.36 19.40
N ASP A 120 17.82 -20.38 19.78
CA ASP A 120 17.12 -21.25 18.84
C ASP A 120 15.81 -20.60 18.36
N LEU A 121 15.92 -19.74 17.34
CA LEU A 121 14.76 -19.11 16.69
C LEU A 121 13.80 -20.12 16.05
N GLY A 122 14.21 -21.37 15.85
CA GLY A 122 13.32 -22.45 15.42
C GLY A 122 12.31 -22.87 16.49
N ARG A 123 12.60 -22.57 17.76
CA ARG A 123 11.70 -22.81 18.90
C ARG A 123 11.02 -21.54 19.43
N ALA A 124 11.45 -20.37 18.95
CA ALA A 124 10.86 -19.10 19.35
C ALA A 124 9.40 -19.00 18.91
N HIS A 125 8.59 -18.28 19.70
CA HIS A 125 7.23 -17.97 19.32
C HIS A 125 7.22 -16.89 18.23
N ILE A 126 6.88 -17.30 17.01
CA ILE A 126 6.77 -16.40 15.87
C ILE A 126 5.32 -16.04 15.57
N ARG A 127 5.13 -14.83 15.04
CA ARG A 127 3.90 -14.41 14.38
C ARG A 127 4.19 -14.03 12.93
N ILE A 128 3.39 -14.54 12.01
CA ILE A 128 3.41 -14.13 10.60
C ILE A 128 2.48 -12.94 10.43
N ILE A 129 3.02 -11.80 10.01
CA ILE A 129 2.28 -10.54 9.86
C ILE A 129 1.75 -10.44 8.43
N LYS A 130 0.43 -10.59 8.25
CA LYS A 130 -0.22 -10.65 6.94
C LYS A 130 -0.69 -9.29 6.41
N ASP A 131 -0.91 -8.35 7.32
CA ASP A 131 -1.59 -7.09 7.01
C ASP A 131 -0.61 -6.00 6.55
N ILE A 132 0.70 -6.18 6.78
CA ILE A 132 1.75 -5.31 6.24
C ILE A 132 2.19 -5.82 4.86
N PRO A 133 2.10 -4.98 3.82
CA PRO A 133 2.75 -5.29 2.55
C PRO A 133 4.26 -5.52 2.73
N ILE A 134 4.80 -6.60 2.15
CA ILE A 134 6.24 -6.91 2.21
C ILE A 134 7.16 -5.72 1.86
N SER A 135 6.72 -4.83 0.98
CA SER A 135 7.46 -3.63 0.55
C SER A 135 7.47 -2.48 1.58
N ARG A 136 6.83 -2.65 2.73
CA ARG A 136 6.79 -1.67 3.83
C ARG A 136 7.67 -2.15 4.97
N HIS A 137 8.18 -1.20 5.74
CA HIS A 137 8.99 -1.50 6.92
C HIS A 137 8.07 -1.90 8.08
N PRO A 138 8.31 -3.05 8.75
CA PRO A 138 7.41 -3.53 9.78
C PRO A 138 7.40 -2.64 11.04
N GLU A 139 8.50 -1.95 11.34
CA GLU A 139 8.61 -1.04 12.48
C GLU A 139 7.65 0.15 12.43
N ASP A 140 7.25 0.59 11.23
CA ASP A 140 6.33 1.73 11.05
C ASP A 140 4.90 1.42 11.53
N PHE A 141 4.60 0.15 11.78
CA PHE A 141 3.28 -0.36 12.15
C PHE A 141 3.29 -1.00 13.54
N TYR A 142 4.35 -0.82 14.32
CA TYR A 142 4.49 -1.50 15.61
C TYR A 142 3.33 -1.19 16.57
N ASP A 143 2.94 0.08 16.65
CA ASP A 143 1.87 0.54 17.54
C ASP A 143 0.52 -0.13 17.21
N ASP A 144 0.24 -0.36 15.92
CA ASP A 144 -0.94 -1.10 15.46
C ASP A 144 -0.97 -2.55 15.99
N TYR A 145 0.20 -3.16 16.25
CA TYR A 145 0.28 -4.49 16.86
C TYR A 145 0.29 -4.48 18.37
N GLU A 146 0.70 -3.38 18.99
CA GLU A 146 0.70 -3.28 20.45
C GLU A 146 -0.73 -3.13 20.98
N GLU A 147 -1.57 -2.36 20.29
CA GLU A 147 -2.96 -2.07 20.72
C GLU A 147 -3.91 -3.27 20.59
N ASP A 148 -3.83 -4.03 19.48
CA ASP A 148 -4.61 -5.26 19.25
C ASP A 148 -4.24 -6.44 20.20
N TYR A 149 -3.24 -6.27 21.08
CA TYR A 149 -2.56 -7.36 21.79
C TYR A 149 -2.68 -7.33 23.32
N TRP A 150 -3.29 -6.29 23.89
CA TRP A 150 -3.52 -6.18 25.33
C TRP A 150 -4.97 -6.47 25.76
N ASP A 151 -5.84 -6.88 24.83
CA ASP A 151 -7.20 -7.39 25.09
C ASP A 151 -7.29 -8.92 24.90
#